data_AF-A0A9W4TAZ8-F1
#
_entry.id   AF-A0A9W4TAZ8-F1
#
_cell.length_a   1.000
_cell.length_b   1.000
_cell.length_c   1.000
_cell.angle_alpha   90.00
_cell.angle_beta   90.00
_cell.angle_gamma   90.00
#
_symmetry.space_group_name_H-M   'P 1'
#
loop_
_entity.id
_entity.type
_entity.pdbx_description
1 polymer ?
#
loop_
_entity_poly.entity_id
_entity_poly.type
_entity_poly.pdbx_seq_one_letter_code
_entity_poly.pdbx_strand_id
1 'polypeptide(L)' 'GIGIGFCIKSASLNKMPGWEDSSWGYHDDDGQMHFNKECEPYEPKFMTGDTIGCSLNIRNNT' A
#
# COMPACT_ATOMS: atom_id res chain seq x y z
N GLY A 1 -2.74 -6.32 11.27
CA GLY A 1 -3.36 -6.10 9.95
C GLY A 1 -2.56 -6.80 8.89
N ILE A 2 -3.12 -6.92 7.69
CA ILE A 2 -2.37 -7.24 6.48
C ILE A 2 -2.07 -5.92 5.79
N GLY A 3 -0.82 -5.76 5.35
CA GLY A 3 -0.40 -4.65 4.50
C GLY A 3 -0.15 -5.13 3.07
N ILE A 4 -0.71 -4.46 2.07
CA ILE A 4 -0.45 -4.77 0.65
C ILE A 4 -0.09 -3.50 -0.12
N GLY A 5 0.83 -3.60 -1.07
CA GLY A 5 1.28 -2.42 -1.81
C GLY A 5 2.34 -2.69 -2.86
N PHE A 6 2.84 -1.61 -3.42
CA PHE A 6 3.93 -1.61 -4.40
C PHE A 6 5.16 -0.95 -3.80
N CYS A 7 6.35 -1.40 -4.22
CA CYS A 7 7.59 -0.73 -3.90
C CYS A 7 8.56 -0.82 -5.07
N ILE A 8 9.52 0.10 -5.11
CA ILE A 8 10.63 0.00 -6.05
C ILE A 8 11.63 -1.06 -5.55
N LYS A 9 12.49 -1.55 -6.44
CA LYS A 9 13.46 -2.62 -6.15
C LYS A 9 14.38 -2.34 -4.95
N SER A 10 14.74 -1.08 -4.71
CA SER A 10 15.66 -0.68 -3.64
C SER A 10 14.97 -0.38 -2.30
N ALA A 11 13.65 -0.55 -2.22
CA ALA A 11 12.91 -0.35 -0.98
C ALA A 11 13.38 -1.32 0.12
N SER A 12 13.32 -0.87 1.37
CA SER A 12 13.65 -1.69 2.53
C SER A 12 12.59 -2.77 2.74
N LEU A 13 13.00 -4.04 2.78
CA LEU A 13 12.11 -5.16 3.10
C LEU A 13 11.83 -5.28 4.62
N ASN A 14 12.44 -4.44 5.45
CA ASN A 14 12.23 -4.41 6.91
C ASN A 14 11.17 -3.37 7.32
N LYS A 15 10.50 -2.72 6.37
CA LYS A 15 9.43 -1.74 6.61
C LYS A 15 8.12 -2.21 5.98
N MET A 16 7.00 -1.79 6.54
CA MET A 16 5.69 -2.02 5.92
C MET A 16 5.56 -1.22 4.61
N PRO A 17 4.80 -1.72 3.62
CA PRO A 17 4.53 -0.97 2.39
C PRO A 17 3.95 0.42 2.69
N GLY A 18 4.46 1.49 2.07
CA GLY A 18 3.99 2.86 2.28
C GLY A 18 4.72 3.67 3.36
N TRP A 19 5.56 3.04 4.19
CA TRP A 19 6.32 3.71 5.26
C TRP A 19 7.60 4.42 4.80
N GLU A 20 7.88 4.41 3.50
CA GLU A 20 8.98 5.17 2.91
C GLU A 20 8.64 5.64 1.50
N ASP A 21 9.31 6.69 1.07
CA ASP A 21 9.08 7.38 -0.22
C ASP A 21 9.21 6.45 -1.45
N SER A 22 9.83 5.29 -1.30
CA SER A 22 9.99 4.25 -2.31
C SER A 22 8.87 3.20 -2.35
N SER A 23 7.78 3.43 -1.62
CA SER A 23 6.70 2.46 -1.44
C SER A 23 5.32 3.11 -1.24
N TRP A 24 4.28 2.36 -1.60
CA TRP A 24 2.86 2.71 -1.44
C TRP A 24 2.16 1.50 -0.85
N GLY A 25 1.29 1.67 0.15
CA GLY A 25 0.70 0.50 0.80
C GLY A 25 -0.57 0.77 1.60
N TYR A 26 -1.51 -0.16 1.53
CA TYR A 26 -2.76 -0.18 2.29
C TYR A 26 -2.60 -1.04 3.52
N HIS A 27 -3.04 -0.51 4.66
CA HIS A 27 -2.94 -1.15 5.96
C HIS A 27 -4.35 -1.41 6.47
N ASP A 28 -4.70 -2.67 6.62
CA ASP A 28 -6.06 -3.08 7.02
C ASP A 28 -6.38 -2.75 8.50
N ASP A 29 -5.37 -2.74 9.36
CA ASP A 29 -5.56 -2.46 10.78
C ASP A 29 -6.09 -1.03 11.03
N ASP A 30 -5.68 -0.06 10.22
CA ASP A 30 -6.11 1.33 10.33
C ASP A 30 -7.04 1.77 9.19
N GLY A 31 -7.16 1.01 8.11
CA GLY A 31 -7.98 1.36 6.95
C GLY A 31 -7.42 2.55 6.19
N GLN A 32 -6.09 2.67 6.08
CA GLN A 32 -5.44 3.81 5.44
C GLN A 32 -4.48 3.42 4.33
N MET A 33 -4.36 4.32 3.37
CA MET A 33 -3.33 4.34 2.35
C MET A 33 -2.14 5.17 2.80
N HIS A 34 -0.96 4.52 2.83
CA HIS A 34 0.31 5.11 3.25
C HIS A 34 1.19 5.31 2.01
N PHE A 35 1.67 6.53 1.79
CA PHE A 35 2.63 6.87 0.73
C PHE A 35 3.26 8.23 1.00
N ASN A 36 4.52 8.46 0.62
CA ASN A 36 5.18 9.78 0.74
C ASN A 36 5.06 10.45 2.14
N LYS A 37 5.01 9.66 3.22
CA LYS A 37 4.79 10.14 4.62
C LYS A 37 3.40 10.73 4.88
N GLU A 38 2.46 10.50 3.97
CA GLU A 38 1.05 10.81 4.09
C GLU A 38 0.26 9.53 4.38
N CYS A 39 -0.86 9.70 5.07
CA CYS A 39 -1.83 8.65 5.37
C CYS A 39 -3.22 9.16 5.01
N GLU A 40 -3.92 8.48 4.11
CA GLU A 40 -5.25 8.85 3.65
C GLU A 40 -6.24 7.72 3.94
N PRO A 41 -7.45 8.00 4.48
CA PRO A 41 -8.47 6.98 4.69
C PRO A 41 -8.81 6.22 3.41
N TYR A 42 -8.91 4.90 3.50
CA TYR A 42 -9.27 4.04 2.39
C TYR A 42 -10.13 2.86 2.87
N GLU A 43 -11.35 2.82 2.37
CA GLU A 43 -12.36 1.81 2.75
C GLU A 43 -12.62 0.88 1.55
N PRO A 44 -12.97 -0.40 1.77
CA PRO A 44 -13.21 -1.07 3.06
C PRO A 44 -11.98 -1.82 3.62
N LYS A 45 -12.02 -2.12 4.93
CA LYS A 45 -11.14 -3.10 5.59
C LYS A 45 -11.30 -4.51 5.02
N PHE A 46 -10.23 -5.29 5.08
CA PHE A 46 -10.17 -6.67 4.65
C PHE A 46 -10.94 -7.59 5.60
N MET A 47 -11.60 -8.58 4.99
CA MET A 47 -12.28 -9.66 5.67
C MET A 47 -11.78 -11.03 5.20
N THR A 48 -12.02 -12.04 6.02
CA THR A 48 -11.69 -13.42 5.66
C THR A 48 -12.49 -13.85 4.43
N GLY A 49 -11.79 -14.31 3.39
CA GLY A 49 -12.39 -14.72 2.13
C GLY A 49 -12.27 -13.67 1.02
N ASP A 50 -11.79 -12.46 1.33
CA ASP A 50 -11.59 -11.43 0.32
C ASP A 50 -10.48 -11.82 -0.68
N THR A 51 -10.70 -11.47 -1.95
CA THR A 51 -9.68 -11.50 -2.99
C THR A 51 -9.27 -10.07 -3.31
N ILE A 52 -8.04 -9.70 -2.97
CA ILE A 52 -7.54 -8.34 -3.15
C ILE A 52 -6.78 -8.22 -4.48
N GLY A 53 -7.23 -7.31 -5.34
CA GLY A 53 -6.57 -6.97 -6.61
C GLY A 53 -5.84 -5.64 -6.53
N CYS A 54 -4.69 -5.55 -7.18
CA CYS A 54 -3.98 -4.29 -7.36
C CYS A 54 -3.45 -4.19 -8.81
N SER A 55 -3.35 -2.97 -9.32
CA SER A 55 -2.86 -2.70 -10.68
C SER A 55 -1.87 -1.55 -10.68
N LEU A 56 -0.83 -1.67 -11.49
CA LEU A 56 0.15 -0.61 -11.71
C LEU A 56 0.11 -0.15 -13.17
N ASN A 57 -0.12 1.14 -13.39
CA ASN A 57 -0.09 1.74 -14.70
C ASN A 57 1.12 2.66 -14.86
N ILE A 58 2.15 2.20 -15.56
CA ILE A 58 3.41 2.95 -15.78
C ILE A 58 3.35 3.80 -17.06
N ARG A 59 2.23 3.77 -17.79
CA ARG A 59 2.18 4.34 -19.14
C ARG A 59 2.23 5.88 -19.18
N ASN A 60 1.88 6.56 -18.09
CA ASN A 60 1.68 8.01 -18.09
C ASN A 60 2.41 8.82 -17.00
N ASN A 61 3.23 8.22 -16.11
CA ASN A 61 3.74 8.95 -14.93
C ASN A 61 2.62 9.73 -14.17
N THR A 62 1.42 9.14 -14.14
CA THR A 62 0.27 9.58 -13.33
C THR A 62 -0.20 8.41 -12.52
#